data_AF-A0A951TFB1-F1
#
_entry.id   AF-A0A951TFB1-F1
#
_cell.length_a   1.000
_cell.length_b   1.000
_cell.length_c   1.000
_cell.angle_alpha   90.00
_cell.angle_beta   90.00
_cell.angle_gamma   90.00
#
_symmetry.space_group_name_H-M   'P 1'
#
loop_
_entity.id
_entity.type
_entity.pdbx_description
1 polymer ?
#
loop_
_entity_poly.entity_id
_entity_poly.type
_entity_poly.pdbx_seq_one_letter_code
_entity_poly.pdbx_strand_id
1 'polypeptide(L)'
;MLKILKYSFYDLMRSRWSYVYLIFYFLLSITLLFLNNDISKAVITLMNVITILVPLIGTIFGVMYYYNAKEFTELLLAQPIKRSSIFLGQFLGIAFSLIMSLILGIGIPFIIYGLFESTAIWNFILLLVTGSILTFIFTAISFIIALYNENKIKGFSYAILAWLFFSVIYDGIFLMFLVMFEEYPLDKFTLFATLFNPIDLSRILIILKLDISALLGYTGAVFNKFFGSSLGFIAAFSTLLAWCIIPLFVITRKCNKKDF
;
A
#
# COMPACT_ATOMS: atom_id res chain seq x y z
N MET A 1 1.46 24.15 5.33
CA MET A 1 1.31 22.68 5.25
C MET A 1 0.85 22.05 6.56
N LEU A 2 1.59 22.18 7.68
CA LEU A 2 1.26 21.49 8.93
C LEU A 2 -0.15 21.75 9.48
N LYS A 3 -0.67 23.00 9.39
CA LYS A 3 -2.05 23.30 9.80
C LYS A 3 -3.07 22.56 8.93
N ILE A 4 -2.90 22.55 7.61
CA ILE A 4 -3.80 21.86 6.67
C ILE A 4 -3.77 20.36 6.93
N LEU A 5 -2.56 19.78 7.06
CA LEU A 5 -2.38 18.37 7.40
C LEU A 5 -3.08 18.03 8.72
N LYS A 6 -2.91 18.87 9.76
CA LYS A 6 -3.59 18.70 11.04
C LYS A 6 -5.12 18.67 10.83
N TYR A 7 -5.69 19.67 10.16
CA TYR A 7 -7.13 19.72 9.95
C TYR A 7 -7.67 18.56 9.12
N SER A 8 -7.02 18.19 8.01
CA SER A 8 -7.42 17.02 7.20
C SER A 8 -7.31 15.72 8.00
N PHE A 9 -6.25 15.58 8.80
CA PHE A 9 -6.07 14.40 9.66
C PHE A 9 -7.14 14.30 10.73
N TYR A 10 -7.47 15.40 11.43
CA TYR A 10 -8.55 15.40 12.43
C TYR A 10 -9.92 15.14 11.81
N ASP A 11 -10.18 15.68 10.62
CA ASP A 11 -11.42 15.46 9.88
C ASP A 11 -11.59 13.98 9.52
N LEU A 12 -10.51 13.35 9.03
CA LEU A 12 -10.49 11.92 8.70
C LEU A 12 -10.51 11.01 9.93
N MET A 13 -9.84 11.37 11.02
CA MET A 13 -9.95 10.63 12.29
C MET A 13 -11.36 10.69 12.87
N ARG A 14 -12.13 11.76 12.62
CA ARG A 14 -13.54 11.86 13.02
C ARG A 14 -14.48 11.14 12.05
N SER A 15 -14.00 10.78 10.86
CA SER A 15 -14.80 10.06 9.87
C SER A 15 -15.13 8.66 10.35
N ARG A 16 -16.42 8.29 10.28
CA ARG A 16 -16.91 6.95 10.62
C ARG A 16 -16.16 5.84 9.87
N TRP A 17 -15.72 6.13 8.65
CA TRP A 17 -15.02 5.18 7.81
C TRP A 17 -13.62 4.80 8.32
N SER A 18 -12.89 5.72 8.94
CA SER A 18 -11.57 5.40 9.51
C SER A 18 -11.71 4.43 10.69
N TYR A 19 -12.74 4.62 11.52
CA TYR A 19 -13.07 3.68 12.60
C TYR A 19 -13.52 2.31 12.09
N VAL A 20 -14.32 2.26 11.02
CA VAL A 20 -14.70 0.97 10.38
C VAL A 20 -13.46 0.22 9.90
N TYR A 21 -12.52 0.92 9.26
CA TYR A 21 -11.26 0.32 8.81
C TYR A 21 -10.41 -0.21 9.98
N LEU A 22 -10.28 0.56 11.06
CA LEU A 22 -9.57 0.13 12.27
C LEU A 22 -10.22 -1.11 12.88
N ILE A 23 -11.54 -1.09 13.10
CA ILE A 23 -12.30 -2.20 13.69
C ILE A 23 -12.21 -3.44 12.81
N PHE A 24 -12.26 -3.28 11.48
CA PHE A 24 -12.11 -4.39 10.55
C PHE A 24 -10.76 -5.08 10.73
N TYR A 25 -9.64 -4.37 10.70
CA TYR A 25 -8.31 -4.97 10.90
C TYR A 25 -8.11 -5.51 12.31
N PHE A 26 -8.74 -4.89 13.32
CA PHE A 26 -8.72 -5.36 14.69
C PHE A 26 -9.43 -6.70 14.86
N LEU A 27 -10.66 -6.82 14.36
CA LEU A 27 -11.40 -8.08 14.39
C LEU A 27 -10.72 -9.16 13.54
N LEU A 28 -10.20 -8.80 12.38
CA LEU A 28 -9.52 -9.73 11.49
C LEU A 28 -8.22 -10.26 12.11
N SER A 29 -7.43 -9.41 12.76
CA SER A 29 -6.22 -9.86 13.44
C SER A 29 -6.51 -10.69 14.69
N ILE A 30 -7.53 -10.35 15.49
CA ILE A 30 -7.97 -11.20 16.62
C ILE A 30 -8.42 -12.57 16.13
N THR A 31 -9.27 -12.62 15.11
CA THR A 31 -9.80 -13.89 14.60
C THR A 31 -8.68 -14.76 14.04
N LEU A 32 -7.73 -14.20 13.29
CA LEU A 32 -6.60 -14.95 12.77
C LEU A 32 -5.61 -15.42 13.84
N LEU A 33 -5.36 -14.62 14.89
CA LEU A 33 -4.54 -15.04 16.02
C LEU A 33 -5.22 -16.11 16.87
N PHE A 34 -6.55 -16.08 16.98
CA PHE A 34 -7.31 -17.11 17.69
C PHE A 34 -7.37 -18.43 16.91
N LEU A 35 -7.50 -18.36 15.57
CA LEU A 35 -7.58 -19.54 14.71
C LEU A 35 -6.22 -20.20 14.45
N ASN A 36 -5.13 -19.43 14.44
CA ASN A 36 -3.79 -19.95 14.21
C ASN A 36 -3.06 -20.15 15.54
N ASN A 37 -2.64 -21.38 15.83
CA ASN A 37 -1.76 -21.68 16.98
C ASN A 37 -0.34 -21.14 16.82
N ASP A 38 0.03 -20.61 15.65
CA ASP A 38 1.37 -20.11 15.34
C ASP A 38 1.29 -18.68 14.79
N ILE A 39 2.01 -17.77 15.46
CA ILE A 39 2.10 -16.34 15.12
C ILE A 39 2.67 -16.15 13.71
N SER A 40 3.61 -17.00 13.29
CA SER A 40 4.22 -16.89 11.96
C SER A 40 3.20 -17.16 10.85
N LYS A 41 2.29 -18.13 11.07
CA LYS A 41 1.19 -18.43 10.15
C LYS A 41 0.15 -17.31 10.13
N ALA A 42 -0.15 -16.71 11.29
CA ALA A 42 -1.02 -15.54 11.37
C ALA A 42 -0.45 -14.35 10.57
N VAL A 43 0.86 -14.10 10.63
CA VAL A 43 1.52 -13.04 9.86
C VAL A 43 1.41 -13.27 8.34
N ILE A 44 1.60 -14.50 7.86
CA ILE A 44 1.46 -14.84 6.43
C ILE A 44 0.04 -14.65 5.93
N THR A 45 -0.94 -15.13 6.70
CA THR A 45 -2.35 -15.00 6.31
C THR A 45 -2.76 -13.53 6.29
N LEU A 46 -2.31 -12.72 7.26
CA LEU A 46 -2.49 -11.28 7.26
C LEU A 46 -1.81 -10.59 6.08
N MET A 47 -0.60 -10.98 5.71
CA MET A 47 0.07 -10.46 4.52
C MET A 47 -0.80 -10.64 3.27
N ASN A 48 -1.35 -11.83 3.04
CA ASN A 48 -2.20 -12.08 1.88
C ASN A 48 -3.44 -11.19 1.89
N VAL A 49 -4.05 -10.97 3.06
CA VAL A 49 -5.20 -10.07 3.21
C VAL A 49 -4.80 -8.61 2.95
N ILE A 50 -3.72 -8.15 3.57
CA ILE A 50 -3.20 -6.77 3.47
C ILE A 50 -2.81 -6.43 2.04
N THR A 51 -2.12 -7.33 1.34
CA THR A 51 -1.67 -7.12 -0.04
C THR A 51 -2.83 -6.90 -1.02
N ILE A 52 -4.04 -7.39 -0.72
CA ILE A 52 -5.23 -7.17 -1.55
C ILE A 52 -6.06 -5.98 -1.04
N LEU A 53 -6.36 -5.96 0.26
CA LEU A 53 -7.31 -4.99 0.83
C LEU A 53 -6.72 -3.61 1.02
N VAL A 54 -5.45 -3.47 1.40
CA VAL A 54 -4.84 -2.14 1.60
C VAL A 54 -4.80 -1.35 0.28
N PRO A 55 -4.34 -1.91 -0.84
CA PRO A 55 -4.43 -1.24 -2.13
C PRO A 55 -5.85 -0.85 -2.54
N LEU A 56 -6.84 -1.74 -2.32
CA LEU A 56 -8.24 -1.48 -2.65
C LEU A 56 -8.77 -0.28 -1.86
N ILE A 57 -8.54 -0.28 -0.55
CA ILE A 57 -9.08 0.74 0.33
C ILE A 57 -8.33 2.06 0.11
N GLY A 58 -7.01 2.03 -0.05
CA GLY A 58 -6.21 3.21 -0.37
C GLY A 58 -6.63 3.88 -1.69
N THR A 59 -6.97 3.09 -2.71
CA THR A 59 -7.44 3.64 -3.98
C THR A 59 -8.83 4.27 -3.87
N ILE A 60 -9.78 3.56 -3.26
CA ILE A 60 -11.16 4.03 -3.08
C ILE A 60 -11.20 5.31 -2.22
N PHE A 61 -10.55 5.29 -1.06
CA PHE A 61 -10.58 6.43 -0.13
C PHE A 61 -9.89 7.66 -0.69
N GLY A 62 -8.76 7.50 -1.39
CA GLY A 62 -8.06 8.63 -1.99
C GLY A 62 -8.91 9.34 -3.05
N VAL A 63 -9.56 8.59 -3.94
CA VAL A 63 -10.46 9.18 -4.96
C VAL A 63 -11.70 9.81 -4.33
N MET A 64 -12.36 9.10 -3.42
CA MET A 64 -13.61 9.58 -2.82
C MET A 64 -13.39 10.85 -1.99
N TYR A 65 -12.30 10.91 -1.22
CA TYR A 65 -11.99 12.11 -0.46
C TYR A 65 -11.68 13.30 -1.37
N TYR A 66 -10.89 13.11 -2.42
CA TYR A 66 -10.56 14.18 -3.36
C TYR A 66 -11.84 14.80 -3.97
N TYR A 67 -12.76 13.97 -4.47
CA TYR A 67 -13.99 14.50 -5.09
C TYR A 67 -14.97 15.09 -4.08
N ASN A 68 -15.08 14.53 -2.88
CA ASN A 68 -15.95 15.08 -1.83
C ASN A 68 -15.39 16.39 -1.25
N ALA A 69 -14.07 16.55 -1.20
CA ALA A 69 -13.40 17.75 -0.72
C ALA A 69 -13.27 18.84 -1.79
N LYS A 70 -13.83 18.66 -2.99
CA LYS A 70 -13.67 19.60 -4.11
C LYS A 70 -14.15 21.01 -3.76
N GLU A 71 -15.38 21.15 -3.27
CA GLU A 71 -15.96 22.44 -2.86
C GLU A 71 -15.12 23.13 -1.78
N PHE A 72 -14.64 22.36 -0.80
CA PHE A 72 -13.74 22.88 0.24
C PHE A 72 -12.38 23.31 -0.33
N THR A 73 -11.86 22.59 -1.31
CA THR A 73 -10.59 22.90 -1.98
C THR A 73 -10.71 24.20 -2.78
N GLU A 74 -11.83 24.43 -3.46
CA GLU A 74 -12.11 25.68 -4.18
C GLU A 74 -12.14 26.88 -3.22
N LEU A 75 -12.75 26.75 -2.04
CA LEU A 75 -12.73 27.79 -1.00
C LEU A 75 -11.31 28.07 -0.47
N LEU A 76 -10.49 27.03 -0.30
CA LEU A 76 -9.09 27.19 0.14
C LEU A 76 -8.21 27.86 -0.92
N LEU A 77 -8.51 27.66 -2.21
CA LEU A 77 -7.77 28.27 -3.32
C LEU A 77 -8.02 29.78 -3.44
N ALA A 78 -9.14 30.29 -2.90
CA ALA A 78 -9.41 31.73 -2.80
C ALA A 78 -8.55 32.43 -1.73
N GLN A 79 -7.95 31.66 -0.81
CA GLN A 79 -7.01 32.18 0.18
C GLN A 79 -5.57 32.18 -0.39
N PRO A 80 -4.66 33.05 0.09
CA PRO A 80 -3.28 33.14 -0.39
C PRO A 80 -2.41 31.96 0.12
N ILE A 81 -2.83 30.72 -0.21
CA ILE A 81 -2.20 29.47 0.18
C ILE A 81 -1.59 28.83 -1.07
N LYS A 82 -0.35 28.34 -0.95
CA LYS A 82 0.31 27.60 -2.04
C LYS A 82 -0.52 26.37 -2.42
N ARG A 83 -0.87 26.22 -3.71
CA ARG A 83 -1.67 25.08 -4.23
C ARG A 83 -1.09 23.72 -3.82
N SER A 84 0.22 23.54 -3.98
CA SER A 84 0.93 22.31 -3.57
C SER A 84 0.73 21.96 -2.10
N SER A 85 0.61 22.96 -1.22
CA SER A 85 0.40 22.73 0.22
C SER A 85 -1.01 22.23 0.56
N ILE A 86 -2.00 22.54 -0.28
CA ILE A 86 -3.39 22.09 -0.09
C ILE A 86 -3.48 20.60 -0.47
N PHE A 87 -3.10 20.27 -1.71
CA PHE A 87 -3.18 18.89 -2.21
C PHE A 87 -2.27 17.92 -1.46
N LEU A 88 -1.00 18.31 -1.17
CA LEU A 88 -0.13 17.47 -0.35
C LEU A 88 -0.66 17.32 1.09
N GLY A 89 -1.27 18.36 1.64
CA GLY A 89 -1.89 18.29 2.98
C GLY A 89 -3.03 17.29 3.02
N GLN A 90 -3.94 17.34 2.06
CA GLN A 90 -5.07 16.40 1.92
C GLN A 90 -4.60 14.96 1.70
N PHE A 91 -3.68 14.76 0.74
CA PHE A 91 -3.10 13.45 0.46
C PHE A 91 -2.43 12.85 1.72
N LEU A 92 -1.55 13.60 2.37
CA LEU A 92 -0.86 13.14 3.58
C LEU A 92 -1.85 12.90 4.72
N GLY A 93 -2.90 13.71 4.85
CA GLY A 93 -3.96 13.51 5.83
C GLY A 93 -4.63 12.14 5.71
N ILE A 94 -4.99 11.73 4.50
CA ILE A 94 -5.57 10.40 4.24
C ILE A 94 -4.56 9.29 4.45
N ALA A 95 -3.37 9.43 3.85
CA ALA A 95 -2.33 8.41 3.96
C ALA A 95 -2.00 8.13 5.43
N PHE A 96 -1.77 9.17 6.24
CA PHE A 96 -1.50 9.00 7.67
C PHE A 96 -2.69 8.49 8.45
N SER A 97 -3.92 8.91 8.14
CA SER A 97 -5.12 8.38 8.80
C SER A 97 -5.26 6.87 8.56
N LEU A 98 -5.10 6.40 7.33
CA LEU A 98 -5.20 4.98 6.99
C LEU A 98 -4.04 4.17 7.57
N ILE A 99 -2.82 4.71 7.54
CA ILE A 99 -1.63 4.08 8.14
C ILE A 99 -1.82 3.91 9.65
N MET A 100 -2.29 4.95 10.35
CA MET A 100 -2.54 4.87 11.79
C MET A 100 -3.61 3.83 12.11
N SER A 101 -4.70 3.80 11.35
CA SER A 101 -5.76 2.82 11.56
C SER A 101 -5.29 1.38 11.25
N LEU A 102 -4.39 1.18 10.29
CA LEU A 102 -3.75 -0.12 10.02
C LEU A 102 -2.81 -0.53 11.16
N ILE A 103 -1.92 0.36 11.59
CA ILE A 103 -0.95 0.10 12.66
C ILE A 103 -1.66 -0.21 13.97
N LEU A 104 -2.70 0.55 14.32
CA LEU A 104 -3.46 0.30 15.55
C LEU A 104 -4.34 -0.95 15.42
N GLY A 105 -5.01 -1.12 14.28
CA GLY A 105 -5.90 -2.26 14.04
C GLY A 105 -5.18 -3.59 14.14
N ILE A 106 -3.97 -3.71 13.56
CA ILE A 106 -3.18 -4.94 13.61
C ILE A 106 -2.27 -4.97 14.85
N GLY A 107 -1.71 -3.82 15.24
CA GLY A 107 -0.75 -3.71 16.35
C GLY A 107 -1.32 -4.12 17.69
N ILE A 108 -2.52 -3.66 18.04
CA ILE A 108 -3.09 -3.92 19.37
C ILE A 108 -3.31 -5.43 19.62
N PRO A 109 -3.95 -6.20 18.72
CA PRO A 109 -4.17 -7.62 18.93
C PRO A 109 -2.88 -8.44 19.03
N PHE A 110 -1.87 -8.10 18.23
CA PHE A 110 -0.58 -8.77 18.28
C PHE A 110 0.18 -8.51 19.58
N ILE A 111 0.14 -7.27 20.09
CA ILE A 111 0.75 -6.94 21.38
C ILE A 111 0.08 -7.73 22.51
N ILE A 112 -1.26 -7.83 22.51
CA ILE A 112 -2.03 -8.56 23.52
C ILE A 112 -1.73 -10.06 23.50
N TYR A 113 -1.54 -10.64 22.32
CA TYR A 113 -1.31 -12.09 22.15
C TYR A 113 0.14 -12.53 22.48
N GLY A 114 1.02 -11.60 22.86
CA GLY A 114 2.40 -11.94 23.28
C GLY A 114 3.44 -11.83 22.17
N LEU A 115 3.38 -10.78 21.34
CA LEU A 115 4.37 -10.48 20.31
C LEU A 115 5.83 -10.52 20.82
N PHE A 116 6.07 -10.04 22.05
CA PHE A 116 7.41 -9.87 22.63
C PHE A 116 8.11 -11.19 23.00
N GLU A 117 7.37 -12.28 23.10
CA GLU A 117 7.90 -13.62 23.41
C GLU A 117 8.27 -14.41 22.14
N SER A 118 7.93 -13.90 20.96
CA SER A 118 8.07 -14.62 19.69
C SER A 118 9.26 -14.13 18.86
N THR A 119 9.94 -15.07 18.19
CA THR A 119 10.95 -14.79 17.17
C THR A 119 10.38 -14.07 15.93
N ALA A 120 9.05 -14.04 15.77
CA ALA A 120 8.37 -13.43 14.63
C ALA A 120 8.26 -11.89 14.67
N ILE A 121 8.82 -11.23 15.68
CA ILE A 121 8.68 -9.78 15.87
C ILE A 121 9.19 -8.96 14.67
N TRP A 122 10.29 -9.40 14.06
CA TRP A 122 10.87 -8.75 12.88
C TRP A 122 9.96 -8.85 11.65
N ASN A 123 9.29 -10.00 11.48
CA ASN A 123 8.39 -10.24 10.36
C ASN A 123 7.11 -9.41 10.52
N PHE A 124 6.63 -9.27 11.76
CA PHE A 124 5.52 -8.40 12.08
C PHE A 124 5.82 -6.92 11.80
N ILE A 125 7.01 -6.44 12.21
CA ILE A 125 7.43 -5.06 11.92
C ILE A 125 7.53 -4.85 10.40
N LEU A 126 8.12 -5.81 9.67
CA LEU A 126 8.21 -5.74 8.21
C LEU A 126 6.82 -5.68 7.56
N LEU A 127 5.86 -6.46 8.06
CA LEU A 127 4.47 -6.45 7.60
C LEU A 127 3.82 -5.06 7.78
N LEU A 128 4.00 -4.42 8.94
CA LEU A 128 3.46 -3.09 9.20
C LEU A 128 4.12 -2.02 8.32
N VAL A 129 5.44 -2.10 8.13
CA VAL A 129 6.19 -1.15 7.28
C VAL A 129 5.75 -1.28 5.82
N THR A 130 5.71 -2.49 5.28
CA THR A 130 5.29 -2.74 3.90
C THR A 130 3.83 -2.39 3.67
N GLY A 131 2.93 -2.73 4.61
CA GLY A 131 1.52 -2.31 4.57
C GLY A 131 1.35 -0.78 4.60
N SER A 132 2.17 -0.08 5.38
CA SER A 132 2.15 1.39 5.41
C SER A 132 2.62 2.01 4.10
N ILE A 133 3.68 1.45 3.51
CA ILE A 133 4.20 1.87 2.20
C ILE A 133 3.15 1.62 1.11
N LEU A 134 2.51 0.44 1.09
CA LEU A 134 1.43 0.15 0.14
C LEU A 134 0.26 1.12 0.27
N THR A 135 -0.15 1.44 1.50
CA THR A 135 -1.18 2.45 1.77
C THR A 135 -0.79 3.78 1.12
N PHE A 136 0.46 4.21 1.30
CA PHE A 136 0.99 5.45 0.73
C PHE A 136 0.99 5.44 -0.81
N ILE A 137 1.47 4.35 -1.44
CA ILE A 137 1.55 4.23 -2.89
C ILE A 137 0.16 4.29 -3.52
N PHE A 138 -0.78 3.48 -3.04
CA PHE A 138 -2.11 3.38 -3.64
C PHE A 138 -3.00 4.60 -3.37
N THR A 139 -2.82 5.28 -2.23
CA THR A 139 -3.45 6.59 -1.98
C THR A 139 -2.86 7.68 -2.88
N ALA A 140 -1.58 7.60 -3.22
CA ALA A 140 -0.95 8.57 -4.13
C ALA A 140 -1.40 8.35 -5.57
N ILE A 141 -1.47 7.09 -6.02
CA ILE A 141 -1.98 6.72 -7.34
C ILE A 141 -3.44 7.18 -7.50
N SER A 142 -4.30 6.97 -6.50
CA SER A 142 -5.69 7.44 -6.56
C SER A 142 -5.80 8.95 -6.60
N PHE A 143 -4.98 9.68 -5.83
CA PHE A 143 -4.91 11.14 -5.92
C PHE A 143 -4.52 11.62 -7.31
N ILE A 144 -3.55 10.97 -7.96
CA ILE A 144 -3.15 11.28 -9.33
C ILE A 144 -4.32 11.05 -10.28
N ILE A 145 -4.98 9.89 -10.21
CA ILE A 145 -6.14 9.58 -11.05
C ILE A 145 -7.24 10.63 -10.88
N ALA A 146 -7.54 11.03 -9.65
CA ALA A 146 -8.56 12.04 -9.35
C ALA A 146 -8.13 13.45 -9.81
N LEU A 147 -6.84 13.77 -9.78
CA LEU A 147 -6.30 15.02 -10.32
C LEU A 147 -6.40 15.10 -11.85
N TYR A 148 -6.28 13.99 -12.57
CA TYR A 148 -6.39 13.98 -14.04
C TYR A 148 -7.84 13.91 -14.54
N ASN A 149 -8.78 13.45 -13.71
CA ASN A 149 -10.17 13.24 -14.11
C ASN A 149 -11.11 14.17 -13.33
N GLU A 150 -11.91 14.98 -14.02
CA GLU A 150 -12.87 15.86 -13.36
C GLU A 150 -14.16 15.14 -12.94
N ASN A 151 -14.54 14.11 -13.68
CA ASN A 151 -15.77 13.36 -13.43
C ASN A 151 -15.55 12.30 -12.33
N LYS A 152 -16.32 12.42 -11.24
CA LYS A 152 -16.27 11.53 -10.07
C LYS A 152 -16.38 10.05 -10.43
N ILE A 153 -17.32 9.71 -11.32
CA ILE A 153 -17.57 8.32 -11.72
C ILE A 153 -16.38 7.77 -12.49
N LYS A 154 -15.87 8.52 -13.47
CA LYS A 154 -14.71 8.10 -14.28
C LYS A 154 -13.46 7.91 -13.41
N GLY A 155 -13.18 8.86 -12.52
CA GLY A 155 -12.03 8.76 -11.62
C GLY A 155 -12.13 7.56 -10.67
N PHE A 156 -13.32 7.28 -10.14
CA PHE A 156 -13.57 6.10 -9.32
C PHE A 156 -13.36 4.79 -10.09
N SER A 157 -13.90 4.68 -11.31
CA SER A 157 -13.69 3.52 -12.18
C SER A 157 -12.21 3.30 -12.51
N TYR A 158 -11.46 4.34 -12.85
CA TYR A 158 -10.03 4.21 -13.13
C TYR A 158 -9.21 3.80 -11.91
N ALA A 159 -9.59 4.24 -10.71
CA ALA A 159 -8.91 3.81 -9.48
C ALA A 159 -9.13 2.33 -9.18
N ILE A 160 -10.35 1.82 -9.39
CA ILE A 160 -10.64 0.38 -9.26
C ILE A 160 -9.89 -0.41 -10.33
N LEU A 161 -9.85 0.07 -11.58
CA LEU A 161 -9.09 -0.60 -12.65
C LEU A 161 -7.59 -0.62 -12.34
N ALA A 162 -7.04 0.47 -11.80
CA ALA A 162 -5.63 0.51 -11.38
C ALA A 162 -5.36 -0.50 -10.25
N TRP A 163 -6.23 -0.56 -9.24
CA TRP A 163 -6.14 -1.58 -8.19
C TRP A 163 -6.20 -3.00 -8.77
N LEU A 164 -7.19 -3.30 -9.60
CA LEU A 164 -7.40 -4.62 -10.19
C LEU A 164 -6.22 -5.01 -11.09
N PHE A 165 -5.65 -4.04 -11.80
CA PHE A 165 -4.45 -4.23 -12.61
C PHE A 165 -3.28 -4.71 -11.74
N PHE A 166 -2.92 -3.96 -10.69
CA PHE A 166 -1.78 -4.30 -9.85
C PHE A 166 -2.00 -5.53 -8.96
N SER A 167 -3.24 -5.80 -8.55
CA SER A 167 -3.52 -6.89 -7.59
C SER A 167 -3.78 -8.25 -8.23
N VAL A 168 -4.29 -8.29 -9.47
CA VAL A 168 -4.74 -9.55 -10.10
C VAL A 168 -4.25 -9.68 -11.54
N ILE A 169 -4.49 -8.67 -12.39
CA ILE A 169 -4.14 -8.80 -13.81
C ILE A 169 -2.63 -8.91 -14.01
N TYR A 170 -1.84 -8.14 -13.25
CA TYR A 170 -0.39 -8.17 -13.36
C TYR A 170 0.16 -9.57 -13.07
N ASP A 171 -0.24 -10.18 -11.95
CA ASP A 171 0.14 -11.54 -11.56
C ASP A 171 -0.29 -12.56 -12.63
N GLY A 172 -1.50 -12.42 -13.19
CA GLY A 172 -2.02 -13.31 -14.23
C GLY A 172 -1.25 -13.22 -15.55
N ILE A 173 -0.96 -12.00 -16.01
CA ILE A 173 -0.14 -11.76 -17.20
C ILE A 173 1.27 -12.27 -16.96
N PHE A 174 1.85 -11.98 -15.79
CA PHE A 174 3.19 -12.42 -15.41
C PHE A 174 3.29 -13.95 -15.44
N LEU A 175 2.33 -14.66 -14.85
CA LEU A 175 2.27 -16.12 -14.87
C LEU A 175 2.15 -16.66 -16.30
N MET A 176 1.29 -16.07 -17.13
CA MET A 176 1.14 -16.47 -18.53
C MET A 176 2.46 -16.33 -19.30
N PHE A 177 3.20 -15.24 -19.08
CA PHE A 177 4.54 -15.07 -19.66
C PHE A 177 5.54 -16.12 -19.19
N LEU A 178 5.54 -16.48 -17.89
CA LEU A 178 6.45 -17.51 -17.39
C LEU A 178 6.20 -18.88 -18.01
N VAL A 179 4.92 -19.25 -18.19
CA VAL A 179 4.53 -20.52 -18.81
C VAL A 179 4.86 -20.54 -20.30
N MET A 180 4.65 -19.44 -21.03
CA MET A 180 4.93 -19.39 -22.47
C MET A 180 6.43 -19.43 -22.81
N PHE A 181 7.29 -18.97 -21.90
CA PHE A 181 8.74 -18.86 -22.12
C PHE A 181 9.57 -19.75 -21.17
N GLU A 182 8.97 -20.83 -20.65
CA GLU A 182 9.61 -21.73 -19.67
C GLU A 182 10.95 -22.30 -20.15
N GLU A 183 11.14 -22.45 -21.47
CA GLU A 183 12.38 -22.95 -22.09
C GLU A 183 13.55 -21.95 -22.05
N TYR A 184 13.32 -20.68 -21.74
CA TYR A 184 14.36 -19.64 -21.66
C TYR A 184 14.74 -19.34 -20.21
N PRO A 185 16.01 -18.96 -19.93
CA PRO A 185 16.42 -18.54 -18.58
C PRO A 185 15.78 -17.19 -18.22
N LEU A 186 14.60 -17.25 -17.59
CA LEU A 186 13.79 -16.09 -17.22
C LEU A 186 14.20 -15.42 -15.91
N ASP A 187 15.24 -15.88 -15.22
CA ASP A 187 15.64 -15.41 -13.89
C ASP A 187 15.80 -13.88 -13.79
N LYS A 188 16.39 -13.25 -14.82
CA LYS A 188 16.56 -11.78 -14.84
C LYS A 188 15.24 -11.07 -15.12
N PHE A 189 14.44 -11.62 -16.03
CA PHE A 189 13.16 -11.05 -16.41
C PHE A 189 12.18 -11.08 -15.23
N THR A 190 12.11 -12.19 -14.49
CA THR A 190 11.25 -12.35 -13.33
C THR A 190 11.58 -11.32 -12.25
N LEU A 191 12.87 -11.10 -11.97
CA LEU A 191 13.32 -10.08 -11.03
C LEU A 191 12.89 -8.68 -11.48
N PHE A 192 13.18 -8.30 -12.73
CA PHE A 192 12.80 -6.98 -13.24
C PHE A 192 11.28 -6.77 -13.24
N ALA A 193 10.50 -7.77 -13.64
CA ALA A 193 9.04 -7.71 -13.64
C ALA A 193 8.50 -7.53 -12.22
N THR A 194 9.02 -8.23 -11.22
CA THR A 194 8.55 -8.06 -9.82
C THR A 194 8.79 -6.65 -9.26
N LEU A 195 9.79 -5.91 -9.77
CA LEU A 195 10.05 -4.52 -9.35
C LEU A 195 8.95 -3.53 -9.78
N PHE A 196 8.20 -3.84 -10.85
CA PHE A 196 7.11 -3.01 -11.33
C PHE A 196 5.81 -3.18 -10.54
N ASN A 197 5.66 -4.26 -9.77
CA ASN A 197 4.50 -4.46 -8.91
C ASN A 197 4.86 -4.28 -7.42
N PRO A 198 4.48 -3.14 -6.79
CA PRO A 198 4.78 -2.93 -5.37
C PRO A 198 4.06 -3.94 -4.45
N ILE A 199 2.93 -4.52 -4.88
CA ILE A 199 2.20 -5.54 -4.13
C ILE A 199 3.04 -6.82 -4.04
N ASP A 200 3.49 -7.33 -5.19
CA ASP A 200 4.31 -8.55 -5.25
C ASP A 200 5.64 -8.37 -4.54
N LEU A 201 6.30 -7.23 -4.75
CA LEU A 201 7.56 -6.92 -4.09
C LEU A 201 7.39 -6.95 -2.56
N SER A 202 6.31 -6.35 -2.05
CA SER A 202 5.99 -6.39 -0.61
C SER A 202 5.74 -7.82 -0.11
N ARG A 203 5.02 -8.64 -0.90
CA ARG A 203 4.73 -10.04 -0.59
C ARG A 203 6.01 -10.89 -0.55
N ILE A 204 6.86 -10.77 -1.56
CA ILE A 204 8.12 -11.51 -1.69
C ILE A 204 9.07 -11.19 -0.52
N LEU A 205 9.18 -9.92 -0.13
CA LEU A 205 10.02 -9.50 1.00
C LEU A 205 9.63 -10.19 2.32
N ILE A 206 8.35 -10.39 2.56
CA ILE A 206 7.84 -11.04 3.77
C ILE A 206 8.04 -12.56 3.70
N ILE A 207 7.74 -13.20 2.56
CA ILE A 207 7.86 -14.66 2.41
C ILE A 207 9.31 -15.12 2.55
N LEU A 208 10.27 -14.39 1.97
CA LEU A 208 11.70 -14.75 2.05
C LEU A 208 12.23 -14.72 3.49
N LYS A 209 11.70 -13.83 4.33
CA LYS A 209 12.07 -13.70 5.74
C LYS A 209 11.47 -14.80 6.64
N LEU A 210 10.46 -15.50 6.15
CA LEU A 210 9.78 -16.55 6.92
C LEU A 210 10.36 -17.95 6.67
N ASP A 211 11.47 -18.06 5.92
CA ASP A 211 12.13 -19.34 5.53
C ASP A 211 11.20 -20.35 4.85
N ILE A 212 10.09 -19.87 4.27
CA ILE A 212 9.12 -20.68 3.54
C ILE A 212 9.39 -20.66 2.04
N SER A 213 10.64 -20.36 1.66
CA SER A 213 11.10 -20.32 0.27
C SER A 213 10.84 -21.62 -0.49
N ALA A 214 10.72 -22.75 0.23
CA ALA A 214 10.35 -24.05 -0.33
C ALA A 214 8.93 -24.12 -0.92
N LEU A 215 7.99 -23.29 -0.45
CA LEU A 215 6.60 -23.26 -0.97
C LEU A 215 6.48 -22.52 -2.31
N LEU A 216 7.50 -21.77 -2.73
CA LEU A 216 7.53 -21.01 -3.99
C LEU A 216 8.14 -21.80 -5.16
N GLY A 217 8.62 -23.03 -4.94
CA GLY A 217 9.24 -23.85 -5.99
C GLY A 217 10.53 -23.24 -6.57
N TYR A 218 10.80 -23.46 -7.86
CA TYR A 218 12.01 -23.00 -8.55
C TYR A 218 12.18 -21.46 -8.51
N THR A 219 11.09 -20.71 -8.64
CA THR A 219 11.12 -19.24 -8.59
C THR A 219 11.46 -18.72 -7.19
N GLY A 220 11.09 -19.45 -6.14
CA GLY A 220 11.49 -19.19 -4.76
C GLY A 220 13.00 -19.22 -4.55
N ALA A 221 13.70 -20.15 -5.20
CA ALA A 221 15.16 -20.26 -5.10
C ALA A 221 15.85 -19.07 -5.79
N VAL A 222 15.35 -18.64 -6.96
CA VAL A 222 15.85 -17.46 -7.67
C VAL A 222 15.61 -16.20 -6.84
N PHE A 223 14.40 -16.02 -6.29
CA PHE A 223 14.11 -14.88 -5.42
C PHE A 223 14.93 -14.90 -4.14
N ASN A 224 15.12 -16.05 -3.50
CA ASN A 224 15.93 -16.13 -2.29
C ASN A 224 17.40 -15.80 -2.56
N LYS A 225 17.95 -16.25 -3.69
CA LYS A 225 19.33 -15.94 -4.08
C LYS A 225 19.57 -14.44 -4.28
N PHE A 226 18.59 -13.71 -4.80
CA PHE A 226 18.72 -12.27 -5.05
C PHE A 226 18.21 -11.42 -3.86
N PHE A 227 16.95 -11.54 -3.50
CA PHE A 227 16.29 -10.75 -2.45
C PHE A 227 16.61 -11.21 -1.02
N GLY A 228 17.08 -12.45 -0.83
CA GLY A 228 17.62 -12.92 0.46
C GLY A 228 19.00 -12.35 0.77
N SER A 229 19.70 -11.79 -0.22
CA SER A 229 20.94 -11.03 0.00
C SER A 229 20.64 -9.64 0.56
N SER A 230 21.55 -9.10 1.39
CA SER A 230 21.42 -7.72 1.91
C SER A 230 21.29 -6.68 0.79
N LEU A 231 21.94 -6.91 -0.36
CA LEU A 231 21.85 -6.06 -1.54
C LEU A 231 20.46 -6.09 -2.18
N GLY A 232 19.86 -7.29 -2.32
CA GLY A 232 18.52 -7.43 -2.88
C GLY A 232 17.44 -6.83 -1.99
N PHE A 233 17.58 -6.96 -0.67
CA PHE A 233 16.69 -6.29 0.29
C PHE A 233 16.76 -4.76 0.16
N ILE A 234 17.96 -4.19 0.06
CA ILE A 234 18.15 -2.74 -0.15
C ILE A 234 17.55 -2.32 -1.50
N ALA A 235 17.77 -3.09 -2.57
CA ALA A 235 17.22 -2.81 -3.89
C ALA A 235 15.68 -2.81 -3.88
N ALA A 236 15.07 -3.81 -3.26
CA ALA A 236 13.62 -3.92 -3.12
C ALA A 236 13.05 -2.73 -2.32
N PHE A 237 13.64 -2.40 -1.17
CA PHE A 237 13.20 -1.28 -0.35
C PHE A 237 13.38 0.07 -1.07
N SER A 238 14.48 0.24 -1.81
CA SER A 238 14.71 1.44 -2.62
C SER A 238 13.67 1.60 -3.74
N THR A 239 13.23 0.49 -4.33
CA THR A 239 12.19 0.46 -5.36
C THR A 239 10.83 0.83 -4.77
N LEU A 240 10.50 0.32 -3.59
CA LEU A 240 9.30 0.73 -2.85
C LEU A 240 9.32 2.23 -2.51
N LEU A 241 10.47 2.76 -2.08
CA LEU A 241 10.61 4.19 -1.84
C LEU A 241 10.47 5.01 -3.13
N ALA A 242 11.00 4.52 -4.26
CA ALA A 242 10.81 5.14 -5.56
C ALA A 242 9.32 5.19 -5.94
N TRP A 243 8.56 4.12 -5.67
CA TRP A 243 7.12 4.08 -5.83
C TRP A 243 6.36 5.06 -4.92
N CYS A 244 6.94 5.51 -3.80
CA CYS A 244 6.38 6.60 -2.99
C CYS A 244 6.73 7.99 -3.56
N ILE A 245 7.98 8.18 -3.99
CA ILE A 245 8.51 9.48 -4.43
C ILE A 245 7.96 9.88 -5.81
N ILE A 246 7.85 8.93 -6.74
CA ILE A 246 7.39 9.20 -8.11
C ILE A 246 5.96 9.80 -8.11
N PRO A 247 4.96 9.18 -7.43
CA PRO A 247 3.63 9.77 -7.35
C PRO A 247 3.60 11.15 -6.69
N LEU A 248 4.36 11.36 -5.60
CA LEU A 248 4.47 12.67 -4.94
C LEU A 248 4.98 13.75 -5.90
N PHE A 249 5.99 13.42 -6.70
CA PHE A 249 6.53 14.34 -7.70
C PHE A 249 5.49 14.66 -8.79
N VAL A 250 4.73 13.67 -9.24
CA VAL A 250 3.66 13.87 -10.23
C VAL A 250 2.54 14.76 -9.65
N ILE A 251 2.12 14.53 -8.41
CA ILE A 251 1.11 15.34 -7.72
C ILE A 251 1.57 16.80 -7.67
N THR A 252 2.77 17.06 -7.15
CA THR A 252 3.28 18.44 -7.00
C THR A 252 3.40 19.17 -8.34
N ARG A 253 3.91 18.49 -9.38
CA ARG A 253 4.04 19.07 -10.72
C ARG A 253 2.68 19.39 -11.34
N LYS A 254 1.69 18.52 -11.18
CA LYS A 254 0.35 18.71 -11.76
C LYS A 254 -0.44 19.79 -11.02
N CYS A 255 -0.38 19.82 -9.69
CA CYS A 255 -1.07 20.84 -8.87
C CYS A 255 -0.63 22.27 -9.17
N ASN A 256 0.63 22.47 -9.58
CA ASN A 256 1.14 23.80 -9.95
C ASN A 256 0.67 24.27 -11.33
N LYS A 257 0.27 23.34 -12.22
CA LYS A 257 -0.12 23.63 -13.61
C LYS A 257 -1.61 23.44 -13.88
N LYS A 258 -2.38 22.97 -12.90
CA LYS A 258 -3.80 22.70 -13.06
C LYS A 258 -4.58 24.00 -12.83
N ASP A 259 -5.31 24.41 -13.86
CA ASP A 259 -6.32 25.45 -13.77
C ASP A 259 -7.57 24.84 -13.16
N PHE A 260 -8.10 25.53 -12.14
CA PHE A 260 -9.31 25.17 -11.39
C PHE A 260 -10.35 26.26 -11.64
#